data_AF-A0A954ZTW5-F1
#
_entry.id   AF-A0A954ZTW5-F1
#
_cell.length_a   1.000
_cell.length_b   1.000
_cell.length_c   1.000
_cell.angle_alpha   90.00
_cell.angle_beta   90.00
_cell.angle_gamma   90.00
#
_symmetry.space_group_name_H-M   'P 1'
#
loop_
_entity.id
_entity.type
_entity.pdbx_description
1 polymer ?
#
loop_
_entity_poly.entity_id
_entity_poly.type
_entity_poly.pdbx_seq_one_letter_code
_entity_poly.pdbx_strand_id
1 'polypeptide(L)'
;MMYSADKHYSHLDPSEPIPEIEPRYDEHQLRMTRELVRRMPYVLGTLVLLVVVFYIWEPTFWARIGIVGVTYISGLAYLIRYGRRNSTKSSRRDARNQLDTWGIPMSLMIRQQVYWIGIIILFMHLLGTNSGSMQAVFMLGFYAFGAGLVLAIANRSFRQPGQISCERCFYPLVGLTLPTSCPECGRAILNLSFATDRPKLRDNRFLIAGILLTVFGAITIYVQFVKPTWLYAPIPRSMLIPLAAHDPDAFDRLVGGSLTAVEEQQLIEAMVNNRTGFVYGSSFAQDRWFAARIGMGALTAHQLDTLCEQFTQCEILAPERARVGQTLRLQLVVDDHESAPSGYSPMYYFEGFRINDDPTPYAQSSHAMYRNFLDSPEDDMLSRKGSVPVYEWTPQQPGTFTIHARLVLVISTTADSKIEIDWSQPDDQRFPRPHVWSRDLVLKHTIEIE
;
A
#
# COMPACT_ATOMS: atom_id res chain seq x y z
N MET A 1 -34.84 -6.11 23.24
CA MET A 1 -36.27 -6.17 23.61
C MET A 1 -37.09 -6.39 22.36
N MET A 2 -37.94 -7.43 22.32
CA MET A 2 -38.98 -7.55 21.31
C MET A 2 -40.08 -6.54 21.66
N TYR A 3 -40.40 -5.62 20.75
CA TYR A 3 -41.64 -4.86 20.85
C TYR A 3 -42.76 -5.79 20.39
N SER A 4 -43.69 -6.11 21.30
CA SER A 4 -44.89 -6.86 20.94
C SER A 4 -45.77 -5.98 20.07
N ALA A 5 -46.37 -6.56 19.01
CA ALA A 5 -47.28 -5.82 18.14
C ALA A 5 -48.51 -5.30 18.91
N ASP A 6 -48.82 -5.85 20.09
CA ASP A 6 -49.95 -5.38 20.91
C ASP A 6 -49.86 -3.90 21.30
N LYS A 7 -48.64 -3.37 21.49
CA LYS A 7 -48.44 -1.99 21.93
C LYS A 7 -48.75 -0.98 20.83
N HIS A 8 -48.59 -1.39 19.58
CA HIS A 8 -48.79 -0.52 18.43
C HIS A 8 -50.17 -0.70 17.77
N TYR A 9 -50.80 -1.86 17.97
CA TYR A 9 -52.03 -2.24 17.27
C TYR A 9 -53.16 -2.67 18.22
N SER A 10 -53.13 -2.26 19.48
CA SER A 10 -54.20 -2.50 20.46
C SER A 10 -55.58 -1.96 20.05
N HIS A 11 -55.63 -1.10 19.04
CA HIS A 11 -56.86 -0.50 18.50
C HIS A 11 -57.51 -1.32 17.37
N LEU A 12 -56.88 -2.40 16.89
CA LEU A 12 -57.47 -3.26 15.87
C LEU A 12 -58.52 -4.19 16.49
N ASP A 13 -59.71 -4.24 15.89
CA ASP A 13 -60.77 -5.17 16.29
C ASP A 13 -60.35 -6.60 15.90
N PRO A 14 -60.24 -7.56 16.85
CA PRO A 14 -59.84 -8.92 16.55
C PRO A 14 -60.81 -9.65 15.60
N SER A 15 -62.06 -9.22 15.52
CA SER A 15 -63.07 -9.80 14.62
C SER A 15 -62.90 -9.40 13.15
N GLU A 16 -62.13 -8.34 12.88
CA GLU A 16 -61.82 -7.89 11.53
C GLU A 16 -60.55 -8.58 10.99
N PRO A 17 -60.44 -8.78 9.65
CA PRO A 17 -59.23 -9.27 9.04
C PRO A 17 -58.07 -8.32 9.34
N ILE A 18 -56.91 -8.84 9.73
CA ILE A 18 -55.72 -8.03 9.98
C ILE A 18 -55.41 -7.21 8.71
N PRO A 19 -55.47 -5.87 8.77
CA PRO A 19 -55.32 -5.03 7.59
C PRO A 19 -53.89 -5.10 7.06
N GLU A 20 -53.74 -4.86 5.76
CA GLU A 20 -52.43 -4.61 5.19
C GLU A 20 -51.91 -3.28 5.73
N ILE A 21 -50.93 -3.36 6.63
CA ILE A 21 -50.29 -2.16 7.17
C ILE A 21 -49.19 -1.76 6.22
N GLU A 22 -49.35 -0.59 5.61
CA GLU A 22 -48.30 0.03 4.81
C GLU A 22 -47.00 0.08 5.64
N PRO A 23 -45.88 -0.38 5.09
CA PRO A 23 -44.62 -0.35 5.79
C PRO A 23 -44.27 1.11 6.14
N ARG A 24 -44.26 1.41 7.44
CA ARG A 24 -43.86 2.72 7.93
C ARG A 24 -42.35 2.84 7.79
N TYR A 25 -41.91 3.73 6.93
CA TYR A 25 -40.49 4.09 6.82
C TYR A 25 -40.28 5.46 7.48
N ASP A 26 -39.09 5.68 8.04
CA ASP A 26 -38.63 7.05 8.26
C ASP A 26 -38.50 7.72 6.88
N GLU A 27 -39.53 8.48 6.46
CA GLU A 27 -39.60 9.11 5.14
C GLU A 27 -38.39 10.00 4.88
N HIS A 28 -37.87 10.65 5.92
CA HIS A 28 -36.70 11.51 5.80
C HIS A 28 -35.45 10.67 5.52
N GLN A 29 -35.19 9.60 6.28
CA GLN A 29 -34.07 8.68 5.99
C GLN A 29 -34.23 7.99 4.64
N LEU A 30 -35.44 7.55 4.29
CA LEU A 30 -35.72 6.91 3.01
C LEU A 30 -35.42 7.85 1.85
N ARG A 31 -35.83 9.13 1.94
CA ARG A 31 -35.54 10.16 0.94
C ARG A 31 -34.04 10.42 0.84
N MET A 32 -33.35 10.56 1.97
CA MET A 32 -31.90 10.75 2.02
C MET A 32 -31.13 9.59 1.39
N THR A 33 -31.49 8.34 1.72
CA THR A 33 -30.84 7.16 1.18
C THR A 33 -31.12 6.96 -0.30
N ARG A 34 -32.36 7.21 -0.76
CA ARG A 34 -32.69 7.19 -2.19
C ARG A 34 -31.86 8.21 -2.97
N GLU A 35 -31.75 9.43 -2.45
CA GLU A 35 -30.98 10.48 -3.10
C GLU A 35 -29.48 10.15 -3.10
N LEU A 36 -28.94 9.61 -2.01
CA LEU A 36 -27.56 9.14 -1.95
C LEU A 36 -27.31 8.04 -2.99
N VAL A 37 -28.12 6.98 -2.99
CA VAL A 37 -28.01 5.85 -3.93
C VAL A 37 -28.14 6.32 -5.39
N ARG A 38 -29.00 7.31 -5.67
CA ARG A 38 -29.13 7.91 -7.00
C ARG A 38 -27.86 8.64 -7.45
N ARG A 39 -27.11 9.24 -6.51
CA ARG A 39 -25.89 10.02 -6.80
C ARG A 39 -24.61 9.19 -6.83
N MET A 40 -24.58 8.05 -6.13
CA MET A 40 -23.40 7.19 -6.05
C MET A 40 -22.83 6.74 -7.42
N PRO A 41 -23.61 6.42 -8.47
CA PRO A 41 -23.06 6.10 -9.79
C PRO A 41 -22.17 7.20 -10.37
N TYR A 42 -22.54 8.47 -10.17
CA TYR A 42 -21.75 9.59 -10.66
C TYR A 42 -20.45 9.71 -9.88
N VAL A 43 -20.50 9.57 -8.54
CA VAL A 43 -19.30 9.58 -7.69
C VAL A 43 -18.35 8.44 -8.08
N LEU A 44 -18.88 7.23 -8.23
CA LEU A 44 -18.11 6.06 -8.64
C LEU A 44 -17.52 6.26 -10.04
N GLY A 45 -18.30 6.74 -11.00
CA GLY A 45 -17.85 7.03 -12.36
C GLY A 45 -16.74 8.08 -12.41
N THR A 46 -16.84 9.16 -11.61
CA THR A 46 -15.78 10.17 -11.47
C THR A 46 -14.50 9.56 -10.89
N LEU A 47 -14.61 8.72 -9.87
CA LEU A 47 -13.43 8.04 -9.28
C LEU A 47 -12.78 7.07 -10.28
N VAL A 48 -13.56 6.30 -11.03
CA VAL A 48 -13.02 5.42 -12.09
C VAL A 48 -12.29 6.25 -13.15
N LEU A 49 -12.89 7.35 -13.62
CA LEU A 49 -12.26 8.24 -14.59
C LEU A 49 -10.94 8.80 -14.05
N LEU A 50 -10.91 9.23 -12.79
CA LEU A 50 -9.67 9.68 -12.13
C LEU A 50 -8.61 8.58 -12.13
N VAL A 51 -8.95 7.35 -11.70
CA VAL A 51 -8.02 6.20 -11.72
C VAL A 51 -7.45 5.97 -13.13
N VAL A 52 -8.29 6.00 -14.16
CA VAL A 52 -7.84 5.85 -15.56
C VAL A 52 -6.88 6.97 -15.95
N VAL A 53 -7.21 8.24 -15.65
CA VAL A 53 -6.32 9.38 -15.93
C VAL A 53 -4.98 9.25 -15.19
N PHE A 54 -5.01 8.83 -13.91
CA PHE A 54 -3.81 8.61 -13.11
C PHE A 54 -2.92 7.50 -13.69
N TYR A 55 -3.53 6.43 -14.21
CA TYR A 55 -2.81 5.32 -14.83
C TYR A 55 -2.12 5.75 -16.13
N ILE A 56 -2.71 6.71 -16.87
CA ILE A 56 -2.14 7.22 -18.13
C ILE A 56 -1.03 8.25 -17.87
N TRP A 57 -1.12 9.06 -16.81
CA TRP A 57 -0.23 10.21 -16.58
C TRP A 57 0.90 9.99 -15.57
N GLU A 58 0.89 8.88 -14.81
CA GLU A 58 1.85 8.60 -13.73
C GLU A 58 2.31 9.82 -12.90
N PRO A 59 1.42 10.70 -12.40
CA PRO A 59 1.86 11.88 -11.66
C PRO A 59 2.53 11.46 -10.35
N THR A 60 3.41 12.32 -9.82
CA THR A 60 4.11 12.07 -8.54
C THR A 60 3.13 11.80 -7.40
N PHE A 61 3.54 10.99 -6.42
CA PHE A 61 2.74 10.56 -5.26
C PHE A 61 1.98 11.72 -4.58
N TRP A 62 2.63 12.87 -4.44
CA TRP A 62 2.06 14.06 -3.80
C TRP A 62 0.91 14.71 -4.59
N ALA A 63 0.98 14.70 -5.92
CA ALA A 63 -0.13 15.18 -6.76
C ALA A 63 -1.35 14.26 -6.63
N ARG A 64 -1.14 12.95 -6.48
CA ARG A 64 -2.21 11.96 -6.24
C ARG A 64 -2.87 12.19 -4.88
N ILE A 65 -2.09 12.33 -3.81
CA ILE A 65 -2.60 12.66 -2.46
C ILE A 65 -3.37 13.98 -2.46
N GLY A 66 -2.84 15.02 -3.12
CA GLY A 66 -3.50 16.33 -3.19
C GLY A 66 -4.89 16.24 -3.83
N ILE A 67 -5.00 15.57 -4.98
CA ILE A 67 -6.26 15.44 -5.73
C ILE A 67 -7.25 14.52 -4.99
N VAL A 68 -6.78 13.39 -4.45
CA VAL A 68 -7.61 12.46 -3.65
C VAL A 68 -8.07 13.12 -2.36
N GLY A 69 -7.18 13.85 -1.68
CA GLY A 69 -7.50 14.62 -0.49
C GLY A 69 -8.54 15.69 -0.76
N VAL A 70 -8.37 16.49 -1.83
CA VAL A 70 -9.34 17.53 -2.20
C VAL A 70 -10.69 16.92 -2.58
N THR A 71 -10.73 15.86 -3.39
CA THR A 71 -11.99 15.19 -3.78
C THR A 71 -12.69 14.50 -2.61
N TYR A 72 -11.95 13.84 -1.72
CA TYR A 72 -12.50 13.22 -0.52
C TYR A 72 -13.00 14.26 0.48
N ILE A 73 -12.21 15.29 0.79
CA ILE A 73 -12.58 16.36 1.73
C ILE A 73 -13.77 17.15 1.18
N SER A 74 -13.81 17.48 -0.12
CA SER A 74 -14.95 18.19 -0.71
C SER A 74 -16.22 17.33 -0.75
N GLY A 75 -16.10 16.04 -1.07
CA GLY A 75 -17.22 15.08 -0.98
C GLY A 75 -17.74 14.91 0.45
N LEU A 76 -16.84 14.74 1.42
CA LEU A 76 -17.18 14.60 2.83
C LEU A 76 -17.77 15.90 3.40
N ALA A 77 -17.20 17.05 3.08
CA ALA A 77 -17.71 18.36 3.48
C ALA A 77 -19.10 18.62 2.88
N TYR A 78 -19.33 18.21 1.63
CA TYR A 78 -20.65 18.26 1.01
C TYR A 78 -21.66 17.40 1.76
N LEU A 79 -21.31 16.14 2.05
CA LEU A 79 -22.17 15.21 2.79
C LEU A 79 -22.44 15.67 4.22
N ILE A 80 -21.43 16.17 4.94
CA ILE A 80 -21.57 16.71 6.30
C ILE A 80 -22.43 17.98 6.27
N ARG A 81 -22.20 18.91 5.33
CA ARG A 81 -22.99 20.14 5.23
C ARG A 81 -24.43 19.86 4.88
N TYR A 82 -24.67 18.93 3.95
CA TYR A 82 -26.01 18.47 3.60
C TYR A 82 -26.70 17.76 4.77
N GLY A 83 -25.98 16.85 5.44
CA GLY A 83 -26.43 16.12 6.62
C GLY A 83 -26.76 17.03 7.80
N ARG A 84 -25.87 17.95 8.19
CA ARG A 84 -26.09 18.91 9.29
C ARG A 84 -27.26 19.85 9.02
N ARG A 85 -27.40 20.35 7.79
CA ARG A 85 -28.47 21.31 7.44
C ARG A 85 -29.86 20.68 7.51
N ASN A 86 -29.97 19.38 7.25
CA ASN A 86 -31.24 18.64 7.35
C ASN A 86 -31.45 18.00 8.76
N SER A 87 -30.39 17.49 9.39
CA SER A 87 -30.43 16.84 10.71
C SER A 87 -30.78 17.81 11.84
N THR A 88 -30.28 19.05 11.82
CA THR A 88 -30.56 20.02 12.89
C THR A 88 -32.02 20.44 12.99
N LYS A 89 -32.83 20.20 11.94
CA LYS A 89 -34.28 20.47 11.96
C LYS A 89 -35.12 19.28 12.47
N SER A 90 -34.67 18.03 12.33
CA SER A 90 -35.43 16.84 12.78
C SER A 90 -34.95 16.25 14.11
N SER A 91 -33.66 16.39 14.43
CA SER A 91 -32.99 15.64 15.50
C SER A 91 -33.46 15.96 16.93
N ARG A 92 -34.08 17.12 17.21
CA ARG A 92 -34.58 17.45 18.55
C ARG A 92 -35.97 16.90 18.88
N ARG A 93 -36.79 16.55 17.88
CA ARG A 93 -38.09 15.88 18.09
C ARG A 93 -37.99 14.37 17.95
N ASP A 94 -37.07 13.86 17.12
CA ASP A 94 -37.08 12.44 16.74
C ASP A 94 -36.17 11.53 17.59
N ALA A 95 -35.22 12.06 18.37
CA ALA A 95 -34.30 11.22 19.17
C ALA A 95 -35.02 10.36 20.25
N ARG A 96 -36.21 10.76 20.72
CA ARG A 96 -37.06 9.93 21.60
C ARG A 96 -37.94 8.94 20.83
N ASN A 97 -38.29 9.23 19.59
CA ASN A 97 -39.05 8.33 18.71
C ASN A 97 -38.13 7.38 17.93
N GLN A 98 -36.82 7.61 17.90
CA GLN A 98 -35.85 6.84 17.11
C GLN A 98 -35.64 5.40 17.60
N LEU A 99 -35.97 5.12 18.87
CA LEU A 99 -36.06 3.74 19.37
C LEU A 99 -37.23 2.96 18.76
N ASP A 100 -38.23 3.67 18.22
CA ASP A 100 -39.39 3.14 17.50
C ASP A 100 -39.31 3.38 15.98
N THR A 101 -38.34 4.15 15.46
CA THR A 101 -38.24 4.40 14.02
C THR A 101 -37.75 3.19 13.25
N TRP A 102 -38.54 2.86 12.24
CA TRP A 102 -38.47 1.72 11.36
C TRP A 102 -37.39 1.91 10.28
N GLY A 103 -36.72 0.82 9.90
CA GLY A 103 -35.50 0.85 9.06
C GLY A 103 -35.71 1.23 7.59
N ILE A 104 -34.61 1.47 6.88
CA ILE A 104 -34.58 1.70 5.42
C ILE A 104 -34.87 0.37 4.69
N PRO A 105 -35.54 0.38 3.52
CA PRO A 105 -35.69 -0.81 2.68
C PRO A 105 -34.35 -1.49 2.43
N MET A 106 -34.30 -2.80 2.64
CA MET A 106 -33.05 -3.57 2.57
C MET A 106 -32.39 -3.47 1.19
N SER A 107 -33.17 -3.38 0.11
CA SER A 107 -32.67 -3.19 -1.26
C SER A 107 -31.89 -1.89 -1.45
N LEU A 108 -32.33 -0.79 -0.80
CA LEU A 108 -31.63 0.49 -0.82
C LEU A 108 -30.34 0.44 -0.01
N MET A 109 -30.38 -0.21 1.16
CA MET A 109 -29.18 -0.42 1.98
C MET A 109 -28.13 -1.26 1.24
N ILE A 110 -28.50 -2.34 0.55
CA ILE A 110 -27.56 -3.12 -0.27
C ILE A 110 -26.95 -2.24 -1.34
N ARG A 111 -27.78 -1.54 -2.14
CA ARG A 111 -27.27 -0.68 -3.22
C ARG A 111 -26.27 0.33 -2.68
N GLN A 112 -26.59 0.96 -1.55
CA GLN A 112 -25.68 1.88 -0.86
C GLN A 112 -24.36 1.21 -0.46
N GLN A 113 -24.40 0.01 0.12
CA GLN A 113 -23.19 -0.73 0.52
C GLN A 113 -22.35 -1.16 -0.69
N VAL A 114 -22.96 -1.60 -1.79
CA VAL A 114 -22.24 -1.94 -3.03
C VAL A 114 -21.46 -0.74 -3.57
N TYR A 115 -22.08 0.44 -3.58
CA TYR A 115 -21.38 1.66 -3.98
C TYR A 115 -20.26 2.04 -3.02
N TRP A 116 -20.46 1.91 -1.70
CA TRP A 116 -19.40 2.16 -0.72
C TRP A 116 -18.20 1.22 -0.91
N ILE A 117 -18.44 -0.07 -1.12
CA ILE A 117 -17.38 -1.03 -1.40
C ILE A 117 -16.61 -0.63 -2.67
N GLY A 118 -17.32 -0.29 -3.76
CA GLY A 118 -16.68 0.18 -5.00
C GLY A 118 -15.84 1.45 -4.81
N ILE A 119 -16.35 2.43 -4.06
CA ILE A 119 -15.63 3.67 -3.73
C ILE A 119 -14.38 3.36 -2.90
N ILE A 120 -14.49 2.50 -1.90
CA ILE A 120 -13.34 2.14 -1.04
C ILE A 120 -12.27 1.42 -1.86
N ILE A 121 -12.64 0.49 -2.74
CA ILE A 121 -11.68 -0.22 -3.61
C ILE A 121 -10.93 0.79 -4.50
N LEU A 122 -11.64 1.70 -5.17
CA LEU A 122 -11.02 2.72 -6.00
C LEU A 122 -10.13 3.67 -5.19
N PHE A 123 -10.57 4.06 -4.00
CA PHE A 123 -9.81 4.93 -3.12
C PHE A 123 -8.52 4.26 -2.63
N MET A 124 -8.59 2.99 -2.24
CA MET A 124 -7.41 2.22 -1.84
C MET A 124 -6.44 2.02 -3.01
N HIS A 125 -6.95 1.85 -4.23
CA HIS A 125 -6.11 1.76 -5.42
C HIS A 125 -5.40 3.09 -5.75
N LEU A 126 -6.06 4.22 -5.50
CA LEU A 126 -5.47 5.55 -5.65
C LEU A 126 -4.41 5.87 -4.59
N LEU A 127 -4.60 5.40 -3.35
CA LEU A 127 -3.67 5.63 -2.24
C LEU A 127 -2.48 4.65 -2.22
N GLY A 128 -2.69 3.42 -2.67
CA GLY A 128 -1.70 2.33 -2.61
C GLY A 128 -0.74 2.33 -3.79
N THR A 129 0.03 3.41 -4.00
CA THR A 129 0.96 3.48 -5.15
C THR A 129 2.29 2.76 -4.91
N ASN A 130 2.65 2.45 -3.65
CA ASN A 130 3.95 1.82 -3.33
C ASN A 130 3.81 0.42 -2.73
N SER A 131 2.59 -0.01 -2.38
CA SER A 131 2.33 -1.29 -1.71
C SER A 131 2.04 -2.44 -2.68
N GLY A 132 2.17 -2.19 -3.99
CA GLY A 132 1.85 -3.14 -5.05
C GLY A 132 0.34 -3.45 -5.17
N SER A 133 0.00 -4.10 -6.29
CA SER A 133 -1.35 -4.66 -6.54
C SER A 133 -1.81 -5.63 -5.44
N MET A 134 -0.86 -6.22 -4.69
CA MET A 134 -1.13 -7.16 -3.60
C MET A 134 -1.93 -6.54 -2.45
N GLN A 135 -1.61 -5.32 -2.00
CA GLN A 135 -2.39 -4.70 -0.91
C GLN A 135 -3.82 -4.40 -1.34
N ALA A 136 -4.04 -4.00 -2.60
CA ALA A 136 -5.38 -3.75 -3.13
C ALA A 136 -6.22 -5.04 -3.15
N VAL A 137 -5.63 -6.15 -3.60
CA VAL A 137 -6.27 -7.49 -3.60
C VAL A 137 -6.55 -7.94 -2.17
N PHE A 138 -5.61 -7.75 -1.24
CA PHE A 138 -5.80 -8.06 0.17
C PHE A 138 -6.97 -7.31 0.80
N MET A 139 -7.03 -5.99 0.60
CA MET A 139 -8.11 -5.15 1.12
C MET A 139 -9.45 -5.53 0.50
N LEU A 140 -9.49 -5.78 -0.82
CA LEU A 140 -10.68 -6.29 -1.50
C LEU A 140 -11.17 -7.59 -0.83
N GLY A 141 -10.25 -8.51 -0.53
CA GLY A 141 -10.56 -9.74 0.20
C GLY A 141 -11.18 -9.47 1.57
N PHE A 142 -10.59 -8.56 2.35
CA PHE A 142 -11.10 -8.18 3.68
C PHE A 142 -12.50 -7.55 3.63
N TYR A 143 -12.75 -6.66 2.67
CA TYR A 143 -14.05 -6.04 2.48
C TYR A 143 -15.11 -7.04 2.01
N ALA A 144 -14.78 -7.90 1.03
CA ALA A 144 -15.69 -8.95 0.58
C ALA A 144 -16.04 -9.91 1.73
N PHE A 145 -15.05 -10.27 2.55
CA PHE A 145 -15.24 -11.10 3.73
C PHE A 145 -16.19 -10.44 4.75
N GLY A 146 -15.90 -9.20 5.15
CA GLY A 146 -16.71 -8.46 6.12
C GLY A 146 -18.14 -8.19 5.61
N ALA A 147 -18.28 -7.75 4.36
CA ALA A 147 -19.59 -7.52 3.73
C ALA A 147 -20.39 -8.83 3.63
N GLY A 148 -19.74 -9.93 3.24
CA GLY A 148 -20.36 -11.24 3.17
C GLY A 148 -20.90 -11.71 4.53
N LEU A 149 -20.09 -11.56 5.58
CA LEU A 149 -20.46 -11.92 6.95
C LEU A 149 -21.63 -11.06 7.46
N VAL A 150 -21.61 -9.75 7.19
CA VAL A 150 -22.71 -8.84 7.53
C VAL A 150 -23.99 -9.25 6.80
N LEU A 151 -23.95 -9.58 5.51
CA LEU A 151 -25.13 -10.03 4.77
C LEU A 151 -25.69 -11.36 5.31
N ALA A 152 -24.82 -12.32 5.63
CA ALA A 152 -25.22 -13.60 6.20
C ALA A 152 -25.84 -13.45 7.60
N ILE A 153 -25.26 -12.59 8.45
CA ILE A 153 -25.78 -12.27 9.79
C ILE A 153 -27.08 -11.47 9.68
N ALA A 154 -27.15 -10.51 8.76
CA ALA A 154 -28.35 -9.71 8.51
C ALA A 154 -29.52 -10.60 8.10
N ASN A 155 -29.32 -11.62 7.27
CA ASN A 155 -30.38 -12.57 6.95
C ASN A 155 -30.95 -13.31 8.18
N ARG A 156 -30.16 -13.50 9.25
CA ARG A 156 -30.65 -14.15 10.48
C ARG A 156 -31.16 -13.18 11.55
N SER A 157 -30.63 -11.96 11.55
CA SER A 157 -30.75 -11.02 12.66
C SER A 157 -31.55 -9.78 12.31
N PHE A 158 -31.50 -9.34 11.05
CA PHE A 158 -32.17 -8.13 10.61
C PHE A 158 -33.64 -8.45 10.35
N ARG A 159 -34.46 -7.48 10.72
CA ARG A 159 -35.90 -7.54 10.55
C ARG A 159 -36.29 -6.47 9.55
N GLN A 160 -37.13 -6.85 8.61
CA GLN A 160 -37.69 -5.88 7.69
C GLN A 160 -38.84 -5.15 8.39
N PRO A 161 -38.92 -3.82 8.23
CA PRO A 161 -40.10 -3.08 8.62
C PRO A 161 -41.26 -3.45 7.69
N GLY A 162 -42.38 -3.87 8.28
CA GLY A 162 -43.62 -4.09 7.55
C GLY A 162 -44.18 -5.50 7.68
N GLN A 163 -45.50 -5.56 7.57
CA GLN A 163 -46.36 -6.72 7.69
C GLN A 163 -46.41 -7.36 9.08
N ILE A 164 -47.62 -7.45 9.66
CA ILE A 164 -47.85 -8.22 10.87
C ILE A 164 -47.65 -9.69 10.53
N SER A 165 -46.73 -10.33 11.24
CA SER A 165 -46.32 -11.71 11.03
C SER A 165 -46.36 -12.51 12.33
N CYS A 166 -46.44 -13.84 12.24
CA CYS A 166 -46.33 -14.71 13.42
C CYS A 166 -44.98 -14.51 14.11
N GLU A 167 -44.95 -14.32 15.42
CA GLU A 167 -43.70 -14.14 16.17
C GLU A 167 -42.75 -15.36 16.09
N ARG A 168 -43.31 -16.57 15.90
CA ARG A 168 -42.54 -17.83 15.89
C ARG A 168 -41.88 -18.11 14.54
N CYS A 169 -42.65 -18.09 13.45
CA CYS A 169 -42.17 -18.46 12.11
C CYS A 169 -42.10 -17.30 11.12
N PHE A 170 -42.59 -16.11 11.50
CA PHE A 170 -42.64 -14.90 10.67
C PHE A 170 -43.57 -15.00 9.46
N TYR A 171 -44.48 -15.98 9.42
CA TYR A 171 -45.54 -16.07 8.40
C TYR A 171 -46.41 -14.80 8.41
N PRO A 172 -46.68 -14.16 7.27
CA PRO A 172 -47.54 -12.98 7.20
C PRO A 172 -48.99 -13.30 7.61
N LEU A 173 -49.54 -12.51 8.55
CA LEU A 173 -50.89 -12.74 9.10
C LEU A 173 -51.96 -11.84 8.48
N VAL A 174 -51.60 -11.00 7.50
CA VAL A 174 -52.52 -10.08 6.83
C VAL A 174 -53.68 -10.86 6.20
N GLY A 175 -54.90 -10.37 6.41
CA GLY A 175 -56.14 -11.00 5.92
C GLY A 175 -56.70 -12.11 6.82
N LEU A 176 -55.98 -12.53 7.87
CA LEU A 176 -56.52 -13.48 8.86
C LEU A 176 -57.29 -12.74 9.95
N THR A 177 -58.40 -13.31 10.41
CA THR A 177 -59.16 -12.86 11.59
C THR A 177 -58.65 -13.54 12.86
N LEU A 178 -58.73 -12.88 14.01
CA LEU A 178 -58.29 -13.43 15.30
C LEU A 178 -59.50 -13.87 16.14
N PRO A 179 -59.40 -14.95 16.93
CA PRO A 179 -58.26 -15.86 17.07
C PRO A 179 -58.13 -16.83 15.88
N THR A 180 -56.89 -17.19 15.51
CA THR A 180 -56.60 -18.17 14.44
C THR A 180 -55.37 -19.00 14.77
N SER A 181 -55.07 -20.02 13.96
CA SER A 181 -53.83 -20.78 14.01
C SER A 181 -52.91 -20.37 12.88
N CYS A 182 -51.62 -20.16 13.17
CA CYS A 182 -50.64 -19.84 12.15
C CYS A 182 -50.55 -20.97 11.11
N PRO A 183 -50.76 -20.72 9.81
CA PRO A 183 -50.80 -21.79 8.80
C PRO A 183 -49.45 -22.45 8.55
N GLU A 184 -48.32 -21.75 8.80
CA GLU A 184 -46.98 -22.35 8.65
C GLU A 184 -46.56 -23.19 9.86
N CYS A 185 -46.77 -22.72 11.10
CA CYS A 185 -46.20 -23.36 12.30
C CYS A 185 -47.22 -23.92 13.30
N GLY A 186 -48.53 -23.79 13.02
CA GLY A 186 -49.61 -24.27 13.87
C GLY A 186 -49.76 -23.57 15.22
N ARG A 187 -48.97 -22.51 15.50
CA ARG A 187 -49.09 -21.74 16.75
C ARG A 187 -50.46 -21.06 16.81
N ALA A 188 -51.20 -21.26 17.90
CA ALA A 188 -52.43 -20.51 18.16
C ALA A 188 -52.10 -19.03 18.38
N ILE A 189 -52.78 -18.15 17.65
CA ILE A 189 -52.66 -16.70 17.69
C ILE A 189 -53.99 -16.17 18.24
N LEU A 190 -54.03 -15.98 19.57
CA LEU A 190 -55.24 -15.55 20.27
C LEU A 190 -55.48 -14.03 20.12
N ASN A 191 -54.39 -13.28 19.98
CA ASN A 191 -54.38 -11.83 19.86
C ASN A 191 -53.06 -11.39 19.18
N LEU A 192 -52.91 -10.09 18.94
CA LEU A 192 -51.72 -9.51 18.32
C LEU A 192 -50.46 -9.58 19.20
N SER A 193 -50.55 -9.95 20.49
CA SER A 193 -49.35 -10.08 21.32
C SER A 193 -48.44 -11.24 20.88
N PHE A 194 -48.99 -12.20 20.14
CA PHE A 194 -48.27 -13.31 19.50
C PHE A 194 -47.80 -13.01 18.07
N ALA A 195 -48.02 -11.78 17.60
CA ALA A 195 -47.56 -11.30 16.32
C ALA A 195 -46.39 -10.31 16.49
N THR A 196 -45.53 -10.24 15.49
CA THR A 196 -44.47 -9.26 15.36
C THR A 196 -44.66 -8.53 14.05
N ASP A 197 -44.48 -7.23 14.10
CA ASP A 197 -44.54 -6.32 12.95
C ASP A 197 -43.16 -6.15 12.28
N ARG A 198 -42.16 -6.89 12.78
CA ARG A 198 -40.77 -6.88 12.31
C ARG A 198 -40.34 -8.30 11.96
N PRO A 199 -40.85 -8.88 10.84
CA PRO A 199 -40.45 -10.19 10.37
C PRO A 199 -38.94 -10.21 10.06
N LYS A 200 -38.29 -11.35 10.28
CA LYS A 200 -36.90 -11.54 9.87
C LYS A 200 -36.78 -11.53 8.35
N LEU A 201 -35.68 -10.99 7.83
CA LEU A 201 -35.33 -11.07 6.42
C LEU A 201 -35.12 -12.55 6.03
N ARG A 202 -36.09 -13.20 5.37
CA ARG A 202 -35.97 -14.60 4.89
C ARG A 202 -35.72 -14.65 3.37
N ASP A 203 -34.82 -13.82 2.87
CA ASP A 203 -34.44 -13.87 1.45
C ASP A 203 -33.14 -14.66 1.28
N ASN A 204 -33.29 -15.91 0.81
CA ASN A 204 -32.16 -16.82 0.56
C ASN A 204 -31.10 -16.21 -0.37
N ARG A 205 -31.45 -15.23 -1.22
CA ARG A 205 -30.49 -14.53 -2.08
C ARG A 205 -29.44 -13.78 -1.25
N PHE A 206 -29.82 -13.18 -0.13
CA PHE A 206 -28.89 -12.48 0.76
C PHE A 206 -27.96 -13.44 1.47
N LEU A 207 -28.50 -14.57 1.94
CA LEU A 207 -27.69 -15.60 2.57
C LEU A 207 -26.66 -16.16 1.59
N ILE A 208 -27.10 -16.51 0.38
CA ILE A 208 -26.23 -17.05 -0.67
C ILE A 208 -25.18 -16.01 -1.08
N ALA A 209 -25.58 -14.76 -1.37
CA ALA A 209 -24.65 -13.70 -1.71
C ALA A 209 -23.65 -13.42 -0.57
N GLY A 210 -24.12 -13.44 0.68
CA GLY A 210 -23.27 -13.28 1.85
C GLY A 210 -22.23 -14.40 1.98
N ILE A 211 -22.65 -15.65 1.86
CA ILE A 211 -21.76 -16.82 1.89
C ILE A 211 -20.74 -16.74 0.75
N LEU A 212 -21.18 -16.48 -0.48
CA LEU A 212 -20.30 -16.39 -1.65
C LEU A 212 -19.26 -15.27 -1.49
N LEU A 213 -19.67 -14.09 -1.02
CA LEU A 213 -18.73 -12.97 -0.75
C LEU A 213 -17.76 -13.31 0.39
N THR A 214 -18.22 -14.00 1.43
CA THR A 214 -17.37 -14.42 2.55
C THR A 214 -16.31 -15.41 2.07
N VAL A 215 -16.71 -16.43 1.31
CA VAL A 215 -15.81 -17.43 0.75
C VAL A 215 -14.83 -16.78 -0.22
N PHE A 216 -15.31 -15.92 -1.12
CA PHE A 216 -14.45 -15.18 -2.04
C PHE A 216 -13.41 -14.35 -1.27
N GLY A 217 -13.85 -13.54 -0.31
CA GLY A 217 -12.95 -12.73 0.51
C GLY A 217 -11.94 -13.55 1.29
N ALA A 218 -12.37 -14.67 1.90
CA ALA A 218 -11.50 -15.60 2.61
C ALA A 218 -10.46 -16.24 1.69
N ILE A 219 -10.84 -16.66 0.48
CA ILE A 219 -9.90 -17.19 -0.52
C ILE A 219 -8.89 -16.11 -0.92
N THR A 220 -9.35 -14.88 -1.20
CA THR A 220 -8.46 -13.78 -1.56
C THR A 220 -7.44 -13.48 -0.45
N ILE A 221 -7.89 -13.41 0.81
CA ILE A 221 -7.02 -13.22 1.98
C ILE A 221 -6.04 -14.39 2.14
N TYR A 222 -6.54 -15.63 2.03
CA TYR A 222 -5.73 -16.84 2.13
C TYR A 222 -4.63 -16.89 1.06
N VAL A 223 -4.97 -16.57 -0.19
CA VAL A 223 -4.00 -16.52 -1.29
C VAL A 223 -2.90 -15.48 -1.02
N GLN A 224 -3.24 -14.33 -0.42
CA GLN A 224 -2.24 -13.31 -0.10
C GLN A 224 -1.33 -13.69 1.07
N PHE A 225 -1.84 -14.36 2.10
CA PHE A 225 -1.04 -14.75 3.26
C PHE A 225 -0.25 -16.04 3.06
N VAL A 226 -0.89 -17.04 2.48
CA VAL A 226 -0.29 -18.37 2.31
C VAL A 226 0.52 -18.43 1.02
N LYS A 227 0.27 -17.48 0.09
CA LYS A 227 0.89 -17.42 -1.25
C LYS A 227 1.10 -18.82 -1.83
N PRO A 228 0.02 -19.61 -1.95
CA PRO A 228 0.18 -21.02 -2.17
C PRO A 228 0.95 -21.26 -3.47
N THR A 229 2.12 -21.89 -3.36
CA THR A 229 3.02 -22.21 -4.47
C THR A 229 2.32 -23.01 -5.59
N TRP A 230 1.21 -23.70 -5.27
CA TRP A 230 0.36 -24.37 -6.25
C TRP A 230 -0.32 -23.44 -7.25
N LEU A 231 -0.57 -22.16 -6.92
CA LEU A 231 -1.08 -21.17 -7.88
C LEU A 231 -0.04 -20.75 -8.91
N TYR A 232 1.26 -20.85 -8.57
CA TYR A 232 2.36 -20.62 -9.50
C TYR A 232 2.70 -21.86 -10.31
N ALA A 233 2.25 -23.05 -9.89
CA ALA A 233 2.51 -24.31 -10.59
C ALA A 233 2.02 -24.33 -12.06
N PRO A 234 0.85 -23.77 -12.43
CA PRO A 234 0.41 -23.73 -13.83
C PRO A 234 1.02 -22.59 -14.65
N ILE A 235 1.76 -21.66 -14.02
CA ILE A 235 2.30 -20.49 -14.72
C ILE A 235 3.52 -20.94 -15.55
N PRO A 236 3.59 -20.60 -16.85
CA PRO A 236 4.74 -20.94 -17.69
C PRO A 236 6.01 -20.24 -17.18
N ARG A 237 7.17 -20.91 -17.32
CA ARG A 237 8.46 -20.40 -16.80
C ARG A 237 8.82 -19.02 -17.36
N SER A 238 8.47 -18.74 -18.62
CA SER A 238 8.67 -17.42 -19.25
C SER A 238 7.95 -16.28 -18.54
N MET A 239 6.80 -16.55 -17.88
CA MET A 239 6.10 -15.57 -17.05
C MET A 239 6.62 -15.55 -15.61
N LEU A 240 7.10 -16.70 -15.11
CA LEU A 240 7.68 -16.78 -13.77
C LEU A 240 9.02 -16.03 -13.66
N ILE A 241 9.85 -16.00 -14.71
CA ILE A 241 11.15 -15.31 -14.68
C ILE A 241 11.05 -13.82 -14.31
N PRO A 242 10.27 -12.98 -15.02
CA PRO A 242 10.14 -11.58 -14.63
C PRO A 242 9.47 -11.43 -13.26
N LEU A 243 8.52 -12.31 -12.92
CA LEU A 243 7.83 -12.26 -11.61
C LEU A 243 8.77 -12.64 -10.45
N ALA A 244 9.67 -13.60 -10.67
CA ALA A 244 10.63 -14.09 -9.70
C ALA A 244 11.69 -13.05 -9.31
N ALA A 245 11.84 -11.95 -10.06
CA ALA A 245 12.65 -10.82 -9.61
C ALA A 245 11.97 -10.03 -8.47
N HIS A 246 10.64 -10.08 -8.38
CA HIS A 246 9.83 -9.29 -7.42
C HIS A 246 9.15 -10.14 -6.34
N ASP A 247 8.95 -11.44 -6.57
CA ASP A 247 8.14 -12.30 -5.72
C ASP A 247 8.93 -13.55 -5.26
N PRO A 248 9.24 -13.66 -3.95
CA PRO A 248 9.95 -14.80 -3.38
C PRO A 248 9.37 -16.16 -3.73
N ASP A 249 8.05 -16.30 -3.78
CA ASP A 249 7.40 -17.60 -4.02
C ASP A 249 7.50 -18.01 -5.50
N ALA A 250 7.41 -17.03 -6.41
CA ALA A 250 7.68 -17.26 -7.83
C ALA A 250 9.14 -17.66 -8.04
N PHE A 251 10.06 -17.03 -7.31
CA PHE A 251 11.47 -17.36 -7.32
C PHE A 251 11.75 -18.77 -6.80
N ASP A 252 11.23 -19.13 -5.63
CA ASP A 252 11.40 -20.45 -5.03
C ASP A 252 10.83 -21.55 -5.94
N ARG A 253 9.69 -21.29 -6.59
CA ARG A 253 9.13 -22.19 -7.59
C ARG A 253 10.03 -22.34 -8.81
N LEU A 254 10.58 -21.24 -9.30
CA LEU A 254 11.41 -21.19 -10.51
C LEU A 254 12.76 -21.89 -10.31
N VAL A 255 13.43 -21.60 -9.19
CA VAL A 255 14.75 -22.12 -8.80
C VAL A 255 14.68 -23.51 -8.15
N GLY A 256 13.50 -23.91 -7.66
CA GLY A 256 13.27 -25.29 -7.19
C GLY A 256 13.42 -26.36 -8.29
N GLY A 257 13.42 -25.95 -9.57
CA GLY A 257 13.80 -26.80 -10.70
C GLY A 257 15.13 -26.35 -11.32
N SER A 258 15.75 -27.19 -12.15
CA SER A 258 16.93 -26.77 -12.92
C SER A 258 16.55 -25.66 -13.90
N LEU A 259 17.33 -24.58 -13.90
CA LEU A 259 17.24 -23.53 -14.91
C LEU A 259 18.17 -23.88 -16.07
N THR A 260 17.69 -23.67 -17.29
CA THR A 260 18.58 -23.64 -18.45
C THR A 260 19.45 -22.39 -18.38
N ALA A 261 20.60 -22.39 -19.07
CA ALA A 261 21.50 -21.24 -19.08
C ALA A 261 20.79 -19.96 -19.61
N VAL A 262 19.85 -20.12 -20.55
CA VAL A 262 19.05 -19.00 -21.08
C VAL A 262 18.09 -18.46 -20.02
N GLU A 263 17.36 -19.33 -19.32
CA GLU A 263 16.43 -18.92 -18.26
C GLU A 263 17.17 -18.28 -17.08
N GLU A 264 18.34 -18.81 -16.71
CA GLU A 264 19.19 -18.23 -15.68
C GLU A 264 19.64 -16.82 -16.07
N GLN A 265 20.08 -16.63 -17.32
CA GLN A 265 20.50 -15.31 -17.80
C GLN A 265 19.33 -14.31 -17.83
N GLN A 266 18.14 -14.75 -18.23
CA GLN A 266 16.93 -13.91 -18.21
C GLN A 266 16.53 -13.53 -16.78
N LEU A 267 16.68 -14.45 -15.82
CA LEU A 267 16.44 -14.16 -14.40
C LEU A 267 17.46 -13.17 -13.84
N ILE A 268 18.75 -13.33 -14.17
CA ILE A 268 19.80 -12.37 -13.82
C ILE A 268 19.45 -10.98 -14.36
N GLU A 269 19.08 -10.89 -15.63
CA GLU A 269 18.69 -9.62 -16.25
C GLU A 269 17.46 -9.00 -15.57
N ALA A 270 16.42 -9.79 -15.30
CA ALA A 270 15.24 -9.32 -14.57
C ALA A 270 15.58 -8.80 -13.16
N MET A 271 16.49 -9.48 -12.44
CA MET A 271 16.94 -9.06 -11.12
C MET A 271 17.81 -7.79 -11.16
N VAL A 272 18.65 -7.62 -12.17
CA VAL A 272 19.43 -6.37 -12.39
C VAL A 272 18.48 -5.22 -12.68
N ASN A 273 17.53 -5.40 -13.60
CA ASN A 273 16.59 -4.34 -14.01
C ASN A 273 15.64 -3.94 -12.88
N ASN A 274 15.19 -4.89 -12.05
CA ASN A 274 14.28 -4.61 -10.94
C ASN A 274 14.94 -3.86 -9.77
N ARG A 275 16.26 -3.99 -9.58
CA ARG A 275 16.90 -3.45 -8.37
C ARG A 275 16.86 -1.92 -8.27
N THR A 276 16.76 -1.21 -9.39
CA THR A 276 16.70 0.26 -9.51
C THR A 276 15.51 0.96 -8.81
N GLY A 277 14.76 0.28 -7.94
CA GLY A 277 13.61 0.88 -7.28
C GLY A 277 13.11 0.23 -5.98
N PHE A 278 13.80 -0.72 -5.34
CA PHE A 278 13.21 -1.42 -4.18
C PHE A 278 14.18 -1.90 -3.08
N VAL A 279 14.01 -1.35 -1.87
CA VAL A 279 14.73 -1.73 -0.63
C VAL A 279 13.98 -2.81 0.21
N TYR A 280 12.74 -3.20 -0.14
CA TYR A 280 11.90 -3.99 0.78
C TYR A 280 11.24 -5.28 0.22
N GLY A 281 11.73 -5.85 -0.89
CA GLY A 281 11.01 -6.92 -1.59
C GLY A 281 11.73 -8.27 -1.75
N SER A 282 13.08 -8.31 -1.73
CA SER A 282 13.79 -9.57 -2.00
C SER A 282 13.83 -10.48 -0.77
N SER A 283 13.67 -11.78 -1.00
CA SER A 283 13.94 -12.79 0.02
C SER A 283 15.43 -13.01 0.18
N PHE A 284 15.82 -13.49 1.36
CA PHE A 284 17.19 -13.91 1.62
C PHE A 284 17.69 -15.00 0.65
N ALA A 285 16.79 -15.85 0.13
CA ALA A 285 17.12 -16.85 -0.88
C ALA A 285 17.43 -16.22 -2.25
N GLN A 286 16.62 -15.25 -2.69
CA GLN A 286 16.87 -14.47 -3.91
C GLN A 286 18.23 -13.76 -3.85
N ASP A 287 18.47 -13.05 -2.75
CA ASP A 287 19.72 -12.34 -2.54
C ASP A 287 20.92 -13.28 -2.55
N ARG A 288 20.86 -14.39 -1.82
CA ARG A 288 21.94 -15.39 -1.78
C ARG A 288 22.20 -16.01 -3.14
N TRP A 289 21.15 -16.35 -3.89
CA TRP A 289 21.29 -16.94 -5.21
C TRP A 289 21.93 -15.96 -6.19
N PHE A 290 21.44 -14.72 -6.24
CA PHE A 290 21.99 -13.68 -7.09
C PHE A 290 23.43 -13.35 -6.71
N ALA A 291 23.70 -13.30 -5.40
CA ALA A 291 25.03 -13.14 -4.86
C ALA A 291 26.01 -14.23 -5.32
N ALA A 292 25.58 -15.48 -5.35
CA ALA A 292 26.39 -16.57 -5.87
C ALA A 292 26.69 -16.39 -7.37
N ARG A 293 25.72 -15.95 -8.18
CA ARG A 293 25.90 -15.70 -9.62
C ARG A 293 26.89 -14.59 -9.92
N ILE A 294 26.85 -13.52 -9.14
CA ILE A 294 27.87 -12.46 -9.18
C ILE A 294 29.26 -13.04 -8.85
N GLY A 295 29.39 -13.79 -7.75
CA GLY A 295 30.67 -14.37 -7.32
C GLY A 295 31.25 -15.42 -8.28
N MET A 296 30.40 -16.06 -9.08
CA MET A 296 30.80 -16.98 -10.15
C MET A 296 31.12 -16.28 -11.48
N GLY A 297 30.97 -14.95 -11.57
CA GLY A 297 31.17 -14.21 -12.82
C GLY A 297 30.12 -14.53 -13.88
N ALA A 298 28.90 -14.89 -13.47
CA ALA A 298 27.82 -15.20 -14.41
C ALA A 298 27.19 -13.95 -15.05
N LEU A 299 27.36 -12.78 -14.43
CA LEU A 299 26.88 -11.52 -14.98
C LEU A 299 27.83 -11.02 -16.08
N THR A 300 27.26 -10.42 -17.13
CA THR A 300 28.06 -9.70 -18.12
C THR A 300 28.61 -8.40 -17.52
N ALA A 301 29.69 -7.86 -18.12
CA ALA A 301 30.25 -6.58 -17.71
C ALA A 301 29.19 -5.47 -17.69
N HIS A 302 28.34 -5.41 -18.71
CA HIS A 302 27.24 -4.44 -18.78
C HIS A 302 26.21 -4.62 -17.65
N GLN A 303 25.86 -5.85 -17.28
CA GLN A 303 24.94 -6.11 -16.17
C GLN A 303 25.55 -5.71 -14.83
N LEU A 304 26.84 -5.96 -14.63
CA LEU A 304 27.57 -5.51 -13.44
C LEU A 304 27.64 -3.99 -13.38
N ASP A 305 27.94 -3.32 -14.50
CA ASP A 305 27.95 -1.87 -14.58
C ASP A 305 26.58 -1.28 -14.23
N THR A 306 25.50 -1.79 -14.83
CA THR A 306 24.12 -1.34 -14.52
C THR A 306 23.76 -1.57 -13.05
N LEU A 307 24.11 -2.74 -12.49
CA LEU A 307 23.87 -3.05 -11.09
C LEU A 307 24.67 -2.14 -10.15
N CYS A 308 25.87 -1.72 -10.54
CA CYS A 308 26.76 -0.95 -9.68
C CYS A 308 26.66 0.56 -9.90
N GLU A 309 26.06 1.03 -11.00
CA GLU A 309 25.84 2.44 -11.30
C GLU A 309 25.06 3.15 -10.19
N GLN A 310 24.13 2.45 -9.54
CA GLN A 310 23.38 3.02 -8.40
C GLN A 310 24.28 3.40 -7.20
N PHE A 311 25.46 2.80 -7.08
CA PHE A 311 26.41 3.13 -6.00
C PHE A 311 27.39 4.24 -6.38
N THR A 312 27.36 4.74 -7.62
CA THR A 312 28.28 5.77 -8.14
C THR A 312 27.82 7.20 -7.85
N GLN A 313 26.62 7.37 -7.31
CA GLN A 313 26.04 8.67 -6.93
C GLN A 313 26.76 9.22 -5.70
N CYS A 314 27.89 9.88 -5.95
CA CYS A 314 28.75 10.52 -4.96
C CYS A 314 28.87 12.00 -5.29
N GLU A 315 28.93 12.85 -4.26
CA GLU A 315 28.97 14.30 -4.41
C GLU A 315 30.01 14.92 -3.48
N ILE A 316 30.55 16.08 -3.87
CA ILE A 316 31.32 16.94 -2.97
C ILE A 316 30.35 17.97 -2.38
N LEU A 317 30.02 17.83 -1.11
CA LEU A 317 29.27 18.83 -0.37
C LEU A 317 30.21 19.97 0.03
N ALA A 318 30.06 21.11 -0.65
CA ALA A 318 30.76 22.36 -0.39
C ALA A 318 29.90 23.55 -0.85
N PRO A 319 30.07 24.76 -0.28
CA PRO A 319 29.33 25.92 -0.76
C PRO A 319 29.73 26.29 -2.18
N GLU A 320 28.81 26.85 -2.96
CA GLU A 320 29.10 27.38 -4.31
C GLU A 320 29.85 28.72 -4.25
N ARG A 321 29.69 29.47 -3.16
CA ARG A 321 30.29 30.79 -2.94
C ARG A 321 30.81 30.96 -1.52
N ALA A 322 31.92 31.66 -1.37
CA ALA A 322 32.47 32.01 -0.06
C ALA A 322 33.33 33.28 -0.13
N ARG A 323 33.77 33.78 1.02
CA ARG A 323 34.67 34.94 1.11
C ARG A 323 36.12 34.52 1.34
N VAL A 324 37.05 35.36 0.91
CA VAL A 324 38.47 35.22 1.30
C VAL A 324 38.59 35.16 2.83
N GLY A 325 39.34 34.18 3.34
CA GLY A 325 39.56 33.97 4.77
C GLY A 325 38.44 33.20 5.49
N GLN A 326 37.34 32.86 4.82
CA GLN A 326 36.28 32.02 5.41
C GLN A 326 36.68 30.54 5.37
N THR A 327 36.67 29.85 6.51
CA THR A 327 36.89 28.40 6.54
C THR A 327 35.69 27.67 5.91
N LEU A 328 35.98 26.83 4.92
CA LEU A 328 35.04 26.01 4.17
C LEU A 328 35.20 24.55 4.56
N ARG A 329 34.09 23.85 4.70
CA ARG A 329 34.07 22.42 4.94
C ARG A 329 33.81 21.71 3.62
N LEU A 330 34.77 20.91 3.17
CA LEU A 330 34.64 20.01 2.04
C LEU A 330 34.30 18.63 2.59
N GLN A 331 33.20 18.04 2.14
CA GLN A 331 32.76 16.72 2.58
C GLN A 331 32.38 15.86 1.39
N LEU A 332 32.77 14.59 1.45
CA LEU A 332 32.26 13.59 0.52
C LEU A 332 30.94 13.03 1.04
N VAL A 333 29.92 12.99 0.18
CA VAL A 333 28.61 12.40 0.49
C VAL A 333 28.26 11.37 -0.58
N VAL A 334 27.55 10.32 -0.19
CA VAL A 334 26.98 9.31 -1.09
C VAL A 334 25.48 9.33 -0.88
N ASP A 335 24.69 9.39 -1.96
CA ASP A 335 23.24 9.54 -1.87
C ASP A 335 22.56 8.29 -1.25
N ASP A 336 21.48 8.52 -0.50
CA ASP A 336 20.80 7.50 0.31
C ASP A 336 19.83 6.66 -0.52
N HIS A 337 20.26 6.08 -1.64
CA HIS A 337 19.30 5.44 -2.53
C HIS A 337 19.15 3.92 -2.38
N GLU A 338 20.18 3.09 -2.17
CA GLU A 338 19.96 1.62 -2.12
C GLU A 338 20.92 0.78 -1.27
N SER A 339 20.38 -0.22 -0.57
CA SER A 339 21.17 -1.26 0.11
C SER A 339 21.79 -2.21 -0.92
N ALA A 340 23.08 -2.53 -0.75
CA ALA A 340 23.75 -3.51 -1.59
C ALA A 340 23.14 -4.93 -1.42
N PRO A 341 23.21 -5.80 -2.43
CA PRO A 341 22.77 -7.19 -2.31
C PRO A 341 23.40 -7.87 -1.08
N SER A 342 22.63 -8.68 -0.35
CA SER A 342 23.17 -9.40 0.80
C SER A 342 24.43 -10.19 0.41
N GLY A 343 25.51 -10.01 1.18
CA GLY A 343 26.82 -10.60 0.90
C GLY A 343 27.76 -9.73 0.07
N TYR A 344 27.32 -8.55 -0.38
CA TYR A 344 28.16 -7.54 -1.03
C TYR A 344 28.24 -6.28 -0.20
N SER A 345 29.37 -5.60 -0.27
CA SER A 345 29.52 -4.28 0.36
C SER A 345 30.24 -3.33 -0.59
N PRO A 346 29.62 -2.19 -0.95
CA PRO A 346 30.32 -1.11 -1.61
C PRO A 346 31.32 -0.52 -0.62
N MET A 347 32.58 -0.55 -1.04
CA MET A 347 33.71 0.04 -0.34
C MET A 347 34.21 1.21 -1.17
N TYR A 348 34.29 2.38 -0.54
CA TYR A 348 34.75 3.61 -1.15
C TYR A 348 36.18 3.88 -0.66
N TYR A 349 37.12 3.92 -1.58
CA TYR A 349 38.48 4.37 -1.32
C TYR A 349 38.61 5.79 -1.82
N PHE A 350 39.12 6.70 -0.98
CA PHE A 350 39.15 8.12 -1.29
C PHE A 350 40.59 8.63 -1.38
N GLU A 351 40.98 9.07 -2.58
CA GLU A 351 42.34 9.57 -2.82
C GLU A 351 42.58 10.87 -2.04
N GLY A 352 41.52 11.65 -1.80
CA GLY A 352 41.56 12.96 -1.18
C GLY A 352 40.96 14.05 -2.06
N PHE A 353 40.80 15.23 -1.49
CA PHE A 353 40.45 16.45 -2.23
C PHE A 353 41.70 17.06 -2.84
N ARG A 354 41.60 17.57 -4.07
CA ARG A 354 42.60 18.44 -4.69
C ARG A 354 41.96 19.77 -5.04
N ILE A 355 42.69 20.85 -4.85
CA ILE A 355 42.19 22.21 -5.05
C ILE A 355 42.96 22.81 -6.21
N ASN A 356 42.27 23.09 -7.31
CA ASN A 356 42.87 23.46 -8.59
C ASN A 356 43.90 22.42 -9.06
N ASP A 357 45.06 22.90 -9.51
CA ASP A 357 46.18 22.08 -10.00
C ASP A 357 47.13 21.62 -8.88
N ASP A 358 46.77 21.77 -7.59
CA ASP A 358 47.57 21.24 -6.49
C ASP A 358 47.62 19.71 -6.57
N PRO A 359 48.81 19.10 -6.77
CA PRO A 359 48.93 17.65 -6.86
C PRO A 359 48.70 16.95 -5.51
N THR A 360 48.75 17.67 -4.39
CA THR A 360 48.67 17.11 -3.04
C THR A 360 47.22 16.79 -2.68
N PRO A 361 46.87 15.51 -2.43
CA PRO A 361 45.54 15.17 -1.92
C PRO A 361 45.40 15.50 -0.43
N TYR A 362 44.27 16.12 -0.07
CA TYR A 362 43.88 16.41 1.30
C TYR A 362 42.86 15.38 1.81
N ALA A 363 42.93 15.01 3.10
CA ALA A 363 42.04 14.01 3.72
C ALA A 363 42.02 12.65 2.99
N GLN A 364 43.17 12.24 2.44
CA GLN A 364 43.35 10.93 1.82
C GLN A 364 43.01 9.80 2.79
N SER A 365 42.28 8.79 2.31
CA SER A 365 42.02 7.54 3.04
C SER A 365 42.50 6.35 2.22
N SER A 366 43.47 5.61 2.76
CA SER A 366 43.87 4.31 2.21
C SER A 366 42.91 3.17 2.61
N HIS A 367 42.03 3.41 3.58
CA HIS A 367 41.10 2.41 4.10
C HIS A 367 39.75 2.50 3.40
N ALA A 368 39.11 1.33 3.25
CA ALA A 368 37.74 1.22 2.78
C ALA A 368 36.78 1.98 3.70
N MET A 369 36.01 2.90 3.11
CA MET A 369 34.87 3.55 3.77
C MET A 369 33.60 2.85 3.32
N TYR A 370 32.73 2.54 4.27
CA TYR A 370 31.41 2.00 3.96
C TYR A 370 30.42 3.13 3.72
N ARG A 371 29.42 2.87 2.88
CA ARG A 371 28.31 3.80 2.60
C ARG A 371 27.73 4.44 3.87
N ASN A 372 27.49 3.66 4.92
CA ASN A 372 26.95 4.15 6.20
C ASN A 372 27.83 5.19 6.92
N PHE A 373 29.10 5.34 6.52
CA PHE A 373 30.00 6.38 7.03
C PHE A 373 30.01 7.63 6.13
N LEU A 374 29.35 7.62 4.98
CA LEU A 374 29.30 8.73 4.02
C LEU A 374 27.90 9.39 3.93
N ASP A 375 26.90 8.75 4.53
CA ASP A 375 25.47 9.05 4.37
C ASP A 375 24.94 10.17 5.29
N SER A 376 25.67 10.57 6.35
CA SER A 376 25.15 11.55 7.33
C SER A 376 25.99 12.84 7.39
N PRO A 377 25.50 13.95 6.81
CA PRO A 377 26.13 15.25 6.98
C PRO A 377 25.88 15.88 8.37
N GLU A 378 24.80 15.51 9.08
CA GLU A 378 24.34 16.31 10.23
C GLU A 378 23.91 15.57 11.51
N ASP A 379 23.59 14.25 11.51
CA ASP A 379 22.77 13.68 12.59
C ASP A 379 23.46 12.76 13.63
N ASP A 380 24.74 12.41 13.48
CA ASP A 380 25.38 11.46 14.41
C ASP A 380 26.83 11.84 14.81
N MET A 381 27.01 13.03 15.39
CA MET A 381 28.30 13.48 15.94
C MET A 381 28.76 12.71 17.20
N LEU A 382 27.94 11.81 17.77
CA LEU A 382 28.20 11.28 19.12
C LEU A 382 28.62 9.81 19.21
N SER A 383 28.60 9.00 18.14
CA SER A 383 28.77 7.54 18.34
C SER A 383 29.77 6.79 17.44
N ARG A 384 30.30 7.36 16.35
CA ARG A 384 31.22 6.60 15.46
C ARG A 384 32.52 7.33 15.14
N LYS A 385 33.62 6.88 15.76
CA LYS A 385 35.02 7.18 15.40
C LYS A 385 35.44 6.54 14.05
N GLY A 386 34.65 6.74 13.01
CA GLY A 386 34.93 6.35 11.63
C GLY A 386 34.48 7.48 10.73
N SER A 387 35.33 8.51 10.65
CA SER A 387 35.01 9.85 10.16
C SER A 387 34.77 9.85 8.65
N VAL A 388 33.63 10.37 8.23
CA VAL A 388 33.43 10.89 6.87
C VAL A 388 34.67 11.73 6.51
N PRO A 389 35.26 11.60 5.31
CA PRO A 389 36.42 12.40 4.95
C PRO A 389 35.98 13.86 4.83
N VAL A 390 36.37 14.64 5.83
CA VAL A 390 36.10 16.08 5.94
C VAL A 390 37.42 16.81 5.90
N TYR A 391 37.51 17.84 5.05
CA TYR A 391 38.65 18.73 5.00
C TYR A 391 38.20 20.17 5.18
N GLU A 392 38.83 20.87 6.13
CA GLU A 392 38.62 22.30 6.36
C GLU A 392 39.66 23.09 5.57
N TRP A 393 39.19 23.93 4.66
CA TRP A 393 40.02 24.73 3.77
C TRP A 393 39.70 26.21 3.92
N THR A 394 40.72 27.07 4.01
CA THR A 394 40.54 28.51 4.11
C THR A 394 41.23 29.23 2.95
N PRO A 395 40.49 29.69 1.92
CA PRO A 395 41.07 30.36 0.76
C PRO A 395 41.69 31.70 1.16
N GLN A 396 42.89 31.97 0.65
CA GLN A 396 43.66 33.19 0.97
C GLN A 396 43.55 34.28 -0.10
N GLN A 397 42.94 33.97 -1.24
CA GLN A 397 42.85 34.87 -2.39
C GLN A 397 41.48 34.72 -3.07
N PRO A 398 40.94 35.80 -3.66
CA PRO A 398 39.70 35.73 -4.42
C PRO A 398 39.93 35.00 -5.76
N GLY A 399 38.87 34.42 -6.32
CA GLY A 399 38.90 33.72 -7.60
C GLY A 399 38.02 32.48 -7.63
N THR A 400 38.04 31.78 -8.77
CA THR A 400 37.32 30.51 -8.96
C THR A 400 38.23 29.35 -8.63
N PHE A 401 37.80 28.49 -7.72
CA PHE A 401 38.52 27.29 -7.32
C PHE A 401 37.74 26.03 -7.73
N THR A 402 38.41 25.08 -8.34
CA THR A 402 37.83 23.77 -8.67
C THR A 402 38.34 22.74 -7.67
N ILE A 403 37.41 22.15 -6.92
CA ILE A 403 37.68 21.02 -6.04
C ILE A 403 37.52 19.74 -6.85
N HIS A 404 38.58 18.96 -6.93
CA HIS A 404 38.58 17.62 -7.49
C HIS A 404 38.59 16.59 -6.37
N ALA A 405 37.80 15.54 -6.51
CA ALA A 405 37.87 14.36 -5.65
C ALA A 405 37.93 13.12 -6.53
N ARG A 406 38.93 12.27 -6.31
CA ARG A 406 38.96 10.94 -6.91
C ARG A 406 38.57 9.92 -5.85
N LEU A 407 37.67 9.04 -6.23
CA LEU A 407 37.29 7.91 -5.41
C LEU A 407 37.24 6.66 -6.26
N VAL A 408 37.60 5.54 -5.64
CA VAL A 408 37.44 4.24 -6.26
C VAL A 408 36.38 3.49 -5.50
N LEU A 409 35.30 3.18 -6.19
CA LEU A 409 34.26 2.30 -5.68
C LEU A 409 34.65 0.86 -5.99
N VAL A 410 34.63 0.01 -4.98
CA VAL A 410 34.90 -1.42 -5.10
C VAL A 410 33.73 -2.20 -4.52
N ILE A 411 33.25 -3.17 -5.28
CA ILE A 411 32.23 -4.12 -4.83
C ILE A 411 32.91 -5.45 -4.56
N SER A 412 32.86 -5.89 -3.30
CA SER A 412 33.46 -7.16 -2.86
C SER A 412 32.44 -8.02 -2.11
N THR A 413 32.64 -9.34 -2.18
CA THR A 413 31.93 -10.32 -1.36
C THR A 413 32.46 -10.22 0.07
N THR A 414 31.61 -9.92 1.04
CA THR A 414 31.99 -9.51 2.40
C THR A 414 32.98 -10.46 3.11
N ALA A 415 34.19 -9.95 3.41
CA ALA A 415 34.99 -10.24 4.62
C ALA A 415 36.29 -9.40 4.71
N ASP A 416 36.84 -8.92 3.59
CA ASP A 416 38.15 -8.24 3.59
C ASP A 416 38.04 -6.71 3.68
N SER A 417 37.49 -6.24 4.81
CA SER A 417 37.51 -4.82 5.23
C SER A 417 38.92 -4.24 5.43
N LYS A 418 39.96 -5.09 5.37
CA LYS A 418 41.35 -4.74 5.64
C LYS A 418 42.17 -4.48 4.39
N ILE A 419 41.51 -4.39 3.24
CA ILE A 419 42.18 -3.99 2.01
C ILE A 419 42.58 -2.52 2.17
N GLU A 420 43.89 -2.28 2.15
CA GLU A 420 44.46 -0.95 2.02
C GLU A 420 44.79 -0.72 0.54
N ILE A 421 44.41 0.45 0.02
CA ILE A 421 44.78 0.85 -1.33
C ILE A 421 46.11 1.61 -1.29
N ASP A 422 47.04 1.21 -2.17
CA ASP A 422 48.25 1.97 -2.43
C ASP A 422 48.02 2.91 -3.61
N TRP A 423 47.75 4.17 -3.31
CA TRP A 423 47.52 5.23 -4.30
C TRP A 423 48.73 5.52 -5.18
N SER A 424 49.93 5.04 -4.82
CA SER A 424 51.14 5.22 -5.63
C SER A 424 51.27 4.21 -6.78
N GLN A 425 50.50 3.10 -6.74
CA GLN A 425 50.56 2.06 -7.76
C GLN A 425 49.72 2.40 -9.01
N PRO A 426 50.07 1.87 -10.19
CA PRO A 426 49.20 1.95 -11.38
C PRO A 426 47.86 1.25 -11.14
N ASP A 427 46.80 1.71 -11.84
CA ASP A 427 45.39 1.34 -11.59
C ASP A 427 45.16 -0.18 -11.42
N ASP A 428 45.77 -1.00 -12.27
CA ASP A 428 45.61 -2.47 -12.30
C ASP A 428 46.20 -3.22 -11.09
N GLN A 429 47.07 -2.56 -10.30
CA GLN A 429 47.77 -3.17 -9.15
C GLN A 429 47.29 -2.63 -7.80
N ARG A 430 46.37 -1.65 -7.80
CA ARG A 430 45.92 -0.99 -6.57
C ARG A 430 45.04 -1.87 -5.67
N PHE A 431 44.37 -2.86 -6.25
CA PHE A 431 43.39 -3.68 -5.53
C PHE A 431 43.85 -5.13 -5.37
N PRO A 432 43.98 -5.65 -4.15
CA PRO A 432 44.11 -7.08 -3.95
C PRO A 432 42.85 -7.78 -4.47
N ARG A 433 43.05 -8.84 -5.26
CA ARG A 433 41.98 -9.76 -5.64
C ARG A 433 41.50 -10.50 -4.38
N PRO A 434 40.20 -10.81 -4.25
CA PRO A 434 39.15 -10.75 -5.28
C PRO A 434 38.15 -9.59 -5.05
N HIS A 435 38.18 -8.57 -5.90
CA HIS A 435 37.03 -7.68 -6.08
C HIS A 435 36.24 -8.14 -7.32
N VAL A 436 34.92 -7.98 -7.28
CA VAL A 436 34.04 -8.38 -8.39
C VAL A 436 33.98 -7.28 -9.43
N TRP A 437 33.94 -6.04 -8.97
CA TRP A 437 33.77 -4.86 -9.81
C TRP A 437 34.44 -3.66 -9.12
N SER A 438 35.02 -2.78 -9.92
CA SER A 438 35.57 -1.52 -9.44
C SER A 438 35.37 -0.43 -10.48
N ARG A 439 35.25 0.81 -10.01
CA ARG A 439 35.13 1.99 -10.88
C ARG A 439 35.81 3.19 -10.26
N ASP A 440 36.61 3.85 -11.11
CA ASP A 440 37.13 5.17 -10.86
C ASP A 440 36.02 6.21 -11.04
N LEU A 441 35.85 7.02 -10.01
CA LEU A 441 34.92 8.13 -9.97
C LEU A 441 35.73 9.40 -9.77
N VAL A 442 35.50 10.39 -10.63
CA VAL A 442 36.17 11.70 -10.57
C VAL A 442 35.09 12.76 -10.42
N LEU A 443 35.01 13.32 -9.22
CA LEU A 443 34.07 14.38 -8.88
C LEU A 443 34.73 15.74 -9.07
N LYS A 444 33.91 16.72 -9.43
CA LYS A 444 34.32 18.12 -9.58
C LYS A 444 33.26 19.02 -8.96
N HIS A 445 33.70 19.97 -8.15
CA HIS A 445 32.85 21.02 -7.61
C HIS A 445 33.56 22.37 -7.75
N THR A 446 32.83 23.43 -8.11
CA THR A 446 33.42 24.75 -8.32
C THR A 446 32.93 25.71 -7.24
N ILE A 447 33.86 26.47 -6.66
CA ILE A 447 33.60 27.46 -5.61
C ILE A 447 34.10 28.83 -6.09
N GLU A 448 33.24 29.83 -6.00
CA GLU A 448 33.58 31.23 -6.28
C GLU A 448 33.95 31.94 -4.96
N ILE A 449 35.17 32.48 -4.88
CA ILE A 449 35.68 33.19 -3.70
C ILE A 449 35.72 34.70 -3.96
N GLU A 450 34.97 35.45 -3.17
CA GLU A 450 34.84 36.92 -3.22
C GLU A 450 35.75 37.66 -2.23
#